data_AF-A0A009RP61-F1
#
_entry.id   AF-A0A009RP61-F1
#
_cell.length_a   1.000
_cell.length_b   1.000
_cell.length_c   1.000
_cell.angle_alpha   90.00
_cell.angle_beta   90.00
_cell.angle_gamma   90.00
#
_symmetry.space_group_name_H-M   'P 1'
#
loop_
_entity.id
_entity.type
_entity.pdbx_description
1 polymer ?
#
loop_
_entity_poly.entity_id
_entity_poly.type
_entity_poly.pdbx_seq_one_letter_code
_entity_poly.pdbx_strand_id
1 'polypeptide(L)'
;AKPWKDTKISSLARNELLRTVKRLGRTLWKKWSGYHCRSLVETKMHCIKLLGDKLSARKFDSQVNEIHARVAVLNRFTELGRPLTQVTP
;
A
#
# COMPACT_ATOMS: atom_id res chain seq x y z
N ALA A 1 -1.24 -12.38 18.85
CA ALA A 1 -2.48 -11.62 19.11
C ALA A 1 -3.57 -12.57 19.55
N LYS A 2 -4.45 -12.17 20.48
CA LYS A 2 -5.57 -13.00 20.94
C LYS A 2 -6.69 -13.00 19.87
N PRO A 3 -7.31 -14.15 19.58
CA PRO A 3 -8.51 -14.20 18.74
C PRO A 3 -9.63 -13.37 19.34
N TRP A 4 -10.42 -12.74 18.48
CA TRP A 4 -11.66 -12.09 18.90
C TRP A 4 -12.76 -13.13 19.16
N LYS A 5 -13.67 -12.83 20.09
CA LYS A 5 -14.70 -13.77 20.55
C LYS A 5 -16.01 -13.66 19.76
N ASP A 6 -16.20 -12.60 18.99
CA ASP A 6 -17.43 -12.38 18.21
C ASP A 6 -17.42 -13.14 16.88
N THR A 7 -18.62 -13.47 16.39
CA THR A 7 -18.83 -14.33 15.22
C THR A 7 -19.02 -13.51 13.92
N LYS A 8 -18.65 -12.23 13.91
CA LYS A 8 -18.74 -11.42 12.68
C LYS A 8 -17.79 -11.99 11.62
N ILE A 9 -18.19 -11.91 10.35
CA ILE A 9 -17.41 -12.41 9.21
C ILE A 9 -15.99 -11.85 9.21
N SER A 10 -15.84 -10.55 9.47
CA SER A 10 -14.53 -9.88 9.57
C SER A 10 -13.65 -10.43 10.70
N SER A 11 -14.27 -10.73 11.85
CA SER A 11 -13.60 -11.29 13.03
C SER A 11 -13.15 -12.73 12.78
N LEU A 12 -13.98 -13.53 12.12
CA LEU A 12 -13.63 -14.89 11.70
C LEU A 12 -12.45 -14.89 10.71
N ALA A 13 -12.48 -14.05 9.67
CA ALA A 13 -11.39 -13.93 8.70
C ALA A 13 -10.07 -13.48 9.36
N ARG A 14 -10.14 -12.51 10.29
CA ARG A 14 -8.96 -12.09 11.07
C ARG A 14 -8.42 -13.21 11.95
N ASN A 15 -9.30 -13.93 12.64
CA ASN A 15 -8.90 -15.04 13.50
C ASN A 15 -8.27 -16.19 12.70
N GLU A 16 -8.79 -16.48 11.51
CA GLU A 16 -8.19 -17.45 10.59
C GLU A 16 -6.79 -17.00 10.16
N LEU A 17 -6.62 -15.74 9.76
CA LEU A 17 -5.32 -15.16 9.45
C LEU A 17 -4.35 -15.30 10.62
N LEU A 18 -4.79 -15.04 11.86
CA LEU A 18 -3.96 -15.22 13.05
C LEU A 18 -3.55 -16.68 13.27
N ARG A 19 -4.44 -17.64 13.02
CA ARG A 19 -4.13 -19.08 13.08
C ARG A 19 -3.10 -19.46 12.01
N THR A 20 -3.28 -18.99 10.79
CA THR A 20 -2.37 -19.23 9.66
C THR A 20 -0.98 -18.66 9.93
N VAL A 21 -0.89 -17.43 10.44
CA VAL A 21 0.39 -16.82 10.84
C VAL A 21 1.05 -17.59 11.99
N LYS A 22 0.27 -18.06 12.98
CA LYS A 22 0.80 -18.87 14.09
C LYS A 22 1.36 -20.22 13.61
N ARG A 23 0.71 -20.85 12.63
CA ARG A 23 1.11 -22.15 12.08
C ARG A 23 2.31 -22.06 11.13
N LEU A 24 2.29 -21.11 10.20
CA LEU A 24 3.25 -21.03 9.09
C LEU A 24 4.39 -20.04 9.34
N GLY A 25 4.27 -19.18 10.35
CA GLY A 25 5.19 -18.08 10.59
C GLY A 25 4.89 -16.84 9.74
N ARG A 26 5.26 -15.67 10.28
CA ARG A 26 4.93 -14.36 9.68
C ARG A 26 5.60 -14.13 8.33
N THR A 27 6.85 -14.56 8.16
CA THR A 27 7.63 -14.33 6.93
C THR A 27 7.03 -15.10 5.76
N LEU A 28 6.72 -16.39 5.95
CA LEU A 28 6.11 -17.22 4.92
C LEU A 28 4.71 -16.71 4.56
N TRP A 29 3.90 -16.38 5.57
CA TRP A 29 2.58 -15.80 5.35
C TRP A 29 2.64 -14.49 4.54
N LYS A 30 3.57 -13.57 4.87
CA LYS A 30 3.74 -12.31 4.14
C LYS A 30 4.09 -12.54 2.66
N LYS A 31 4.93 -13.54 2.37
CA LYS A 31 5.33 -13.89 1.00
C LYS A 31 4.16 -14.49 0.23
N TRP A 32 3.46 -15.48 0.79
CA TRP A 32 2.33 -16.16 0.15
C TRP A 32 1.11 -15.27 -0.06
N SER A 33 0.80 -14.39 0.89
CA SER A 33 -0.36 -13.50 0.79
C SER A 33 -0.14 -12.29 -0.13
N GLY A 34 1.07 -12.09 -0.67
CA GLY A 34 1.41 -10.87 -1.42
C GLY A 34 1.32 -9.61 -0.57
N TYR A 35 1.38 -9.73 0.77
CA TYR A 35 1.16 -8.62 1.69
C TYR A 35 2.13 -7.46 1.46
N HIS A 36 3.38 -7.77 1.09
CA HIS A 36 4.38 -6.73 0.85
C HIS A 36 3.99 -5.82 -0.32
N CYS A 37 3.59 -6.39 -1.47
CA CYS A 37 3.15 -5.61 -2.62
C CYS A 37 1.91 -4.77 -2.29
N ARG A 38 0.91 -5.36 -1.61
CA ARG A 38 -0.27 -4.62 -1.16
C ARG A 38 0.10 -3.44 -0.26
N SER A 39 0.97 -3.66 0.72
CA SER A 39 1.42 -2.62 1.64
C SER A 39 2.13 -1.49 0.90
N LEU A 40 2.96 -1.79 -0.12
CA LEU A 40 3.62 -0.78 -0.94
C LEU A 40 2.60 0.07 -1.73
N VAL A 41 1.58 -0.59 -2.31
CA VAL A 41 0.50 0.10 -3.02
C VAL A 41 -0.30 0.99 -2.07
N GLU A 42 -0.70 0.48 -0.90
CA GLU A 42 -1.41 1.25 0.12
C GLU A 42 -0.61 2.50 0.54
N THR A 43 0.70 2.35 0.76
CA THR A 43 1.59 3.48 1.06
C THR A 43 1.65 4.48 -0.10
N LYS A 44 1.77 4.03 -1.36
CA LYS A 44 1.78 4.94 -2.51
C LYS A 44 0.44 5.64 -2.71
N MET A 45 -0.68 4.96 -2.48
CA MET A 45 -2.02 5.57 -2.49
C MET A 45 -2.16 6.62 -1.39
N HIS A 46 -1.59 6.40 -0.20
CA HIS A 46 -1.55 7.42 0.84
C HIS A 46 -0.79 8.67 0.38
N CYS A 47 0.37 8.52 -0.28
CA CYS A 47 1.11 9.66 -0.87
C CYS A 47 0.28 10.42 -1.91
N ILE A 48 -0.50 9.73 -2.74
CA ILE A 48 -1.40 10.38 -3.71
C ILE A 48 -2.46 11.22 -2.99
N LYS A 49 -3.00 10.75 -1.87
CA LYS A 49 -3.98 11.49 -1.06
C LYS A 49 -3.38 12.69 -0.34
N LEU A 50 -2.09 12.65 0.02
CA LEU A 50 -1.40 13.82 0.59
C LEU A 50 -1.29 14.98 -0.41
N LEU A 51 -1.27 14.70 -1.71
CA LEU A 51 -1.33 15.73 -2.76
C LEU A 51 -2.75 16.27 -2.99
N GLY A 52 -3.76 15.63 -2.39
CA GLY A 52 -5.17 16.05 -2.43
C GLY A 52 -6.08 14.88 -2.04
N ASP A 53 -6.92 15.06 -1.03
CA ASP A 53 -7.75 13.95 -0.53
C ASP A 53 -8.83 13.51 -1.53
N LYS A 54 -9.31 14.45 -2.37
CA LYS A 54 -10.37 14.24 -3.36
C LYS A 54 -9.97 14.76 -4.73
N LEU A 55 -10.68 14.33 -5.77
CA LEU A 55 -10.59 14.89 -7.12
C LEU A 55 -11.53 16.08 -7.24
N SER A 56 -11.02 17.17 -7.81
CA SER A 56 -11.75 18.44 -7.94
C SER A 56 -12.41 18.58 -9.31
N ALA A 57 -11.84 17.93 -10.33
CA ALA A 57 -12.35 17.98 -11.68
C ALA A 57 -13.74 17.36 -11.83
N ARG A 58 -14.61 18.03 -12.61
CA ARG A 58 -16.00 17.58 -12.86
C ARG A 58 -16.14 16.52 -13.95
N LYS A 59 -15.24 16.54 -14.94
CA LYS A 59 -15.26 15.59 -16.07
C LYS A 59 -14.28 14.45 -15.81
N PHE A 60 -14.63 13.25 -16.24
CA PHE A 60 -13.81 12.05 -16.03
C PHE A 60 -12.40 12.18 -16.64
N ASP A 61 -12.28 12.66 -17.88
CA ASP A 61 -10.96 12.84 -18.51
C ASP A 61 -10.08 13.84 -17.73
N SER A 62 -10.70 14.88 -17.18
CA SER A 62 -10.02 15.85 -16.33
C SER A 62 -9.61 15.25 -14.97
N GLN A 63 -10.40 14.33 -14.41
CA GLN A 63 -10.04 13.56 -13.20
C GLN A 63 -8.85 12.64 -13.45
N VAL A 64 -8.82 11.97 -14.62
CA VAL A 64 -7.69 11.13 -15.04
C VAL A 64 -6.41 11.98 -15.14
N ASN A 65 -6.49 13.16 -15.77
CA ASN A 65 -5.36 14.08 -15.86
C ASN A 65 -4.89 14.59 -14.49
N GLU A 66 -5.81 14.85 -13.56
CA GLU A 66 -5.48 15.22 -12.18
C GLU A 66 -4.68 14.12 -11.48
N ILE A 67 -5.08 12.85 -11.64
CA ILE A 67 -4.32 11.70 -11.11
C ILE A 67 -2.96 11.57 -11.80
N HIS A 68 -2.89 11.69 -13.12
CA HIS A 68 -1.61 11.62 -13.86
C HIS A 68 -0.63 12.70 -13.39
N ALA A 69 -1.09 13.92 -13.15
CA ALA A 69 -0.27 15.00 -12.61
C ALA A 69 0.29 14.64 -11.22
N ARG A 70 -0.54 14.10 -10.32
CA ARG A 70 -0.09 13.65 -8.99
C ARG A 70 0.94 12.53 -9.07
N VAL A 71 0.75 11.57 -9.98
CA VAL A 71 1.72 10.50 -10.22
C VAL A 71 3.04 11.07 -10.74
N ALA A 72 3.00 12.02 -11.67
CA ALA A 72 4.21 12.69 -12.19
C ALA A 72 5.00 13.39 -11.07
N VAL A 73 4.32 14.10 -10.16
CA VAL A 73 4.94 14.71 -8.97
C VAL A 73 5.60 13.67 -8.07
N LEU A 74 4.90 12.57 -7.76
CA LEU A 74 5.45 11.50 -6.91
C LEU A 74 6.65 10.79 -7.56
N ASN A 75 6.63 10.61 -8.88
CA ASN A 75 7.75 10.06 -9.63
C ASN A 75 8.96 11.00 -9.53
N ARG A 76 8.75 12.31 -9.66
CA ARG A 76 9.82 13.31 -9.50
C ARG A 76 10.42 13.29 -8.08
N PHE A 77 9.60 13.20 -7.03
CA PHE A 77 10.12 13.03 -5.67
C PHE A 77 10.93 11.74 -5.50
N THR A 78 10.49 10.65 -6.14
CA THR A 78 11.21 9.36 -6.08
C THR A 78 12.57 9.44 -6.78
N GLU A 79 12.64 10.16 -7.90
CA GLU A 79 13.89 10.43 -8.62
C GLU A 79 14.85 11.27 -7.76
N LEU A 80 14.36 12.38 -7.19
CA LEU A 80 15.16 13.28 -6.36
C LEU A 80 15.64 12.64 -5.05
N GLY A 81 14.83 11.74 -4.47
CA GLY A 81 15.18 11.03 -3.24
C GLY A 81 16.06 9.79 -3.44
N ARG A 82 16.39 9.42 -4.68
CA ARG A 82 17.22 8.26 -4.96
C ARG A 82 18.69 8.59 -4.68
N PRO A 83 19.38 7.90 -3.74
CA PRO A 83 20.80 8.11 -3.53
C PRO A 83 21.60 7.65 -4.75
N LEU A 84 22.61 8.44 -5.13
CA LEU A 84 23.58 8.06 -6.15
C LEU A 84 24.69 7.23 -5.50
N THR A 85 24.59 5.92 -5.59
CA THR A 85 25.69 5.03 -5.18
C THR A 85 26.72 4.97 -6.30
N GLN A 86 27.87 5.60 -6.10
CA GLN A 86 29.02 5.42 -6.98
C GLN A 86 29.91 4.31 -6.42
N VAL A 87 30.31 3.38 -7.28
CA VAL A 87 31.35 2.40 -6.94
C VAL A 87 32.68 3.09 -7.18
N THR A 88 33.32 3.55 -6.11
CA THR A 88 34.66 4.13 -6.19
C THR A 88 35.66 3.02 -6.51
N PRO A 89 36.57 3.20 -7.49
CA PRO A 89 37.62 2.23 -7.81
C PRO A 89 38.63 2.04 -6.69
#